data_AF-A0A2S9GIW6-F1
#
_entry.id   AF-A0A2S9GIW6-F1
#
_cell.length_a   1.000
_cell.length_b   1.000
_cell.length_c   1.000
_cell.angle_alpha   90.00
_cell.angle_beta   90.00
_cell.angle_gamma   90.00
#
_symmetry.space_group_name_H-M   'P 1'
#
loop_
_entity.id
_entity.type
_entity.pdbx_description
1 polymer ?
#
loop_
_entity_poly.entity_id
_entity_poly.type
_entity_poly.pdbx_seq_one_letter_code
_entity_poly.pdbx_strand_id
1 'polypeptide(L)'
;LLERTESLGMTALVEVHTEEEADRALQAGASLIGVNARNLKTLEVDRDCFARIAPGLPSKVIKIAESGVRGTADLLAYAGAGADG
;
A
#
# COMPACT_ATOMS: atom_id res chain seq x y z
N LEU A 1 6.75 -3.06 16.54
CA LEU A 1 5.65 -4.00 16.23
C LEU A 1 6.00 -4.84 15.01
N LEU A 2 6.45 -4.20 13.92
CA LEU A 2 7.02 -4.88 12.74
C LEU A 2 8.04 -5.97 13.12
N GLU A 3 9.07 -5.62 13.90
CA GLU A 3 10.07 -6.58 14.38
C GLU A 3 9.47 -7.76 15.15
N ARG A 4 8.39 -7.55 15.93
CA ARG A 4 7.72 -8.63 16.66
C ARG A 4 6.95 -9.54 15.71
N THR A 5 6.26 -8.97 14.72
CA THR A 5 5.55 -9.74 13.69
C THR A 5 6.53 -10.63 12.91
N GLU A 6 7.65 -10.06 12.47
CA GLU A 6 8.70 -10.78 11.73
C GLU A 6 9.40 -11.84 12.59
N SER A 7 9.65 -11.56 13.87
CA SER A 7 10.25 -12.55 14.80
C SER A 7 9.38 -13.79 15.01
N LEU A 8 8.08 -13.70 14.72
CA LEU A 8 7.12 -14.81 14.79
C LEU A 8 6.94 -15.50 13.42
N GLY A 9 7.72 -15.13 12.40
CA GLY A 9 7.62 -15.68 11.05
C GLY A 9 6.43 -15.15 10.24
N MET A 10 5.76 -14.09 10.72
CA MET A 10 4.66 -13.45 10.01
C MET A 10 5.18 -12.27 9.17
N THR A 11 4.52 -11.98 8.06
CA THR A 11 4.77 -10.76 7.27
C THR A 11 3.78 -9.68 7.69
N ALA A 12 4.27 -8.49 8.02
CA ALA A 12 3.38 -7.37 8.31
C ALA A 12 3.03 -6.64 7.01
N LEU A 13 1.74 -6.56 6.70
CA LEU A 13 1.21 -5.61 5.73
C LEU A 13 1.10 -4.25 6.42
N VAL A 14 1.94 -3.30 6.02
CA VAL A 14 1.92 -1.94 6.58
C VAL A 14 1.03 -1.05 5.72
N GLU A 15 -0.13 -0.68 6.24
CA GLU A 15 -1.10 0.17 5.56
C GLU A 15 -0.70 1.66 5.62
N VAL A 16 -0.82 2.35 4.48
CA VAL A 16 -0.55 3.79 4.33
C VAL A 16 -1.62 4.47 3.48
N HIS A 17 -1.82 5.75 3.73
CA HIS A 17 -2.80 6.61 3.05
C HIS A 17 -2.17 7.87 2.45
N THR A 18 -0.94 8.20 2.83
CA THR A 18 -0.20 9.36 2.33
C THR A 18 1.25 9.01 2.03
N GLU A 19 1.93 9.88 1.29
CA GLU A 19 3.36 9.73 0.99
C GLU A 19 4.20 9.81 2.28
N GLU A 20 3.82 10.65 3.25
CA GLU A 20 4.52 10.74 4.53
C GLU A 20 4.37 9.47 5.38
N GLU A 21 3.22 8.79 5.29
CA GLU A 21 3.03 7.48 5.93
C GLU A 21 3.88 6.40 5.24
N ALA A 22 3.98 6.45 3.91
CA ALA A 22 4.86 5.57 3.12
C ALA A 22 6.33 5.76 3.50
N ASP A 23 6.81 7.01 3.62
CA ASP A 23 8.17 7.31 4.05
C ASP A 23 8.47 6.75 5.45
N ARG A 24 7.53 6.89 6.38
CA ARG A 24 7.65 6.33 7.73
C ARG A 24 7.67 4.80 7.71
N ALA A 25 6.86 4.17 6.86
CA ALA A 25 6.85 2.71 6.70
C ALA A 25 8.20 2.21 6.15
N LEU A 26 8.78 2.91 5.17
CA LEU A 26 10.09 2.60 4.62
C LEU A 26 11.19 2.76 5.66
N GLN A 27 11.18 3.85 6.44
CA GLN A 27 12.13 4.07 7.54
C GLN A 27 12.01 3.00 8.64
N ALA A 28 10.80 2.47 8.86
CA ALA A 28 10.55 1.38 9.79
C ALA A 28 11.03 0.01 9.27
N GLY A 29 11.40 -0.10 7.99
CA GLY A 29 11.88 -1.35 7.38
C GLY A 29 10.77 -2.20 6.75
N ALA A 30 9.60 -1.64 6.46
CA ALA A 30 8.50 -2.38 5.84
C ALA A 30 8.92 -2.97 4.49
N SER A 31 8.70 -4.28 4.33
CA SER A 31 8.94 -5.02 3.08
C SER A 31 7.67 -5.24 2.25
N LEU A 32 6.50 -5.06 2.88
CA LEU A 32 5.18 -5.17 2.28
C LEU A 32 4.34 -3.95 2.71
N ILE A 33 3.95 -3.12 1.75
CA ILE A 33 3.17 -1.90 1.98
C ILE A 33 1.85 -1.99 1.21
N GLY A 34 0.77 -1.72 1.93
CA GLY A 34 -0.57 -1.62 1.37
C GLY A 34 -0.98 -0.16 1.28
N VAL A 35 -1.36 0.31 0.10
CA VAL A 35 -1.89 1.67 -0.07
C VAL A 35 -3.41 1.60 -0.08
N ASN A 36 -4.04 2.10 0.98
CA ASN A 36 -5.48 2.05 1.14
C ASN A 36 -6.14 3.28 0.52
N ALA A 37 -6.81 3.07 -0.61
CA ALA A 37 -7.58 4.10 -1.31
C ALA A 37 -8.79 4.57 -0.48
N ARG A 38 -9.19 3.87 0.58
CA ARG A 38 -10.34 4.24 1.41
C ARG A 38 -9.89 4.94 2.70
N ASN A 39 -10.40 6.14 2.92
CA ASN A 39 -10.30 6.78 4.22
C ASN A 39 -11.26 6.09 5.20
N LEU A 40 -10.75 5.41 6.23
CA LEU A 40 -11.58 4.67 7.19
C LEU A 40 -12.45 5.56 8.10
N LYS A 41 -12.17 6.87 8.18
CA LYS A 41 -12.98 7.83 8.96
C LYS A 41 -14.19 8.34 8.18
N THR A 42 -14.02 8.59 6.87
CA THR A 42 -15.07 9.16 6.01
C THR A 42 -15.72 8.14 5.08
N LEU A 43 -15.09 6.97 4.92
CA LEU A 43 -15.42 5.92 3.95
C LEU A 43 -15.30 6.36 2.48
N GLU A 44 -14.74 7.55 2.24
CA GLU A 44 -14.47 8.05 0.89
C GLU A 44 -13.32 7.26 0.26
N VAL A 45 -13.44 7.01 -1.04
CA VAL A 45 -12.46 6.27 -1.82
C VAL A 45 -11.76 7.22 -2.79
N ASP A 46 -10.49 7.48 -2.54
CA ASP A 46 -9.58 8.18 -3.45
C ASP A 46 -8.76 7.14 -4.25
N ARG A 47 -9.18 6.90 -5.49
CA ARG A 47 -8.52 5.92 -6.36
C ARG A 47 -7.15 6.36 -6.85
N ASP A 48 -6.87 7.66 -6.82
CA ASP A 48 -5.60 8.21 -7.27
C ASP A 48 -4.52 8.07 -6.19
N CYS A 49 -4.91 7.76 -4.95
CA CYS A 49 -4.02 7.54 -3.81
C CYS A 49 -2.86 6.58 -4.13
N PHE A 50 -3.17 5.42 -4.71
CA PHE A 50 -2.16 4.44 -5.10
C PHE A 50 -1.19 4.99 -6.14
N ALA A 51 -1.72 5.61 -7.21
CA ALA A 51 -0.91 6.12 -8.31
C ALA A 51 0.02 7.26 -7.88
N ARG A 52 -0.34 8.02 -6.84
CA ARG A 52 0.52 9.05 -6.23
C ARG A 52 1.64 8.44 -5.38
N ILE A 53 1.32 7.46 -4.54
CA ILE A 53 2.27 6.91 -3.55
C ILE A 53 3.21 5.87 -4.16
N ALA A 54 2.71 4.99 -5.04
CA ALA A 54 3.45 3.85 -5.56
C ALA A 54 4.79 4.20 -6.25
N PRO A 55 4.92 5.31 -7.01
CA PRO A 55 6.21 5.72 -7.59
C PRO A 55 7.31 6.04 -6.58
N GLY A 56 6.95 6.44 -5.35
CA GLY A 56 7.89 6.70 -4.26
C GLY A 56 8.39 5.42 -3.56
N LEU A 57 7.73 4.28 -3.80
CA LEU A 57 8.07 3.01 -3.16
C LEU A 57 9.18 2.27 -3.93
N PRO A 58 10.26 1.83 -3.26
CA PRO A 58 11.32 1.06 -3.90
C PRO A 58 10.81 -0.25 -4.50
N SER A 59 11.41 -0.70 -5.60
CA SER A 59 11.05 -1.97 -6.28
C SER A 59 11.21 -3.22 -5.42
N LYS A 60 11.97 -3.16 -4.32
CA LYS A 60 12.14 -4.26 -3.36
C LYS A 60 10.98 -4.41 -2.37
N VAL A 61 10.07 -3.43 -2.33
CA VAL A 61 8.88 -3.46 -1.48
C VAL A 61 7.72 -3.99 -2.30
N ILE A 62 7.02 -4.98 -1.75
CA ILE A 62 5.78 -5.48 -2.35
C ILE A 62 4.68 -4.46 -2.10
N LYS A 63 3.98 -4.05 -3.15
CA LYS A 63 2.96 -3.00 -3.12
C LYS A 63 1.58 -3.61 -3.33
N ILE A 64 0.69 -3.43 -2.36
CA ILE A 64 -0.70 -3.91 -2.45
C ILE A 64 -1.64 -2.73 -2.64
N ALA A 65 -2.51 -2.80 -3.64
CA ALA A 65 -3.56 -1.81 -3.84
C ALA A 65 -4.80 -2.20 -3.02
N GLU A 66 -5.04 -1.50 -1.93
CA GLU A 66 -6.15 -1.78 -1.02
C GLU A 66 -7.33 -0.86 -1.26
N SER A 67 -8.53 -1.44 -1.30
CA SER A 67 -9.77 -0.75 -1.68
C SER A 67 -9.78 -0.24 -3.14
N GLY A 68 -10.96 0.11 -3.64
CA GLY A 68 -11.10 0.77 -4.95
C GLY A 68 -11.23 -0.14 -6.16
N VAL A 69 -10.84 -1.42 -6.08
CA VAL A 69 -11.05 -2.42 -7.15
C VAL A 69 -12.51 -2.90 -7.17
N ARG A 70 -13.27 -2.55 -8.22
CA ARG A 70 -14.66 -3.02 -8.42
C ARG A 70 -14.82 -3.96 -9.61
N GLY A 71 -13.77 -4.11 -10.41
CA GLY A 71 -13.76 -4.96 -11.60
C GLY A 71 -12.43 -4.87 -12.33
N THR A 72 -12.37 -5.55 -13.48
CA THR A 72 -11.13 -5.73 -14.26
C THR A 72 -10.48 -4.41 -14.67
N ALA A 73 -11.26 -3.38 -14.99
CA ALA A 73 -10.72 -2.08 -15.38
C ALA A 73 -9.92 -1.42 -14.24
N ASP A 74 -10.46 -1.45 -13.01
CA ASP A 74 -9.76 -0.92 -11.84
C ASP A 74 -8.49 -1.75 -11.55
N LEU A 75 -8.58 -3.09 -11.66
CA LEU A 75 -7.44 -3.99 -11.47
C LEU A 75 -6.29 -3.67 -12.44
N LEU A 76 -6.60 -3.50 -13.73
CA LEU A 76 -5.60 -3.17 -14.75
C LEU A 76 -4.98 -1.78 -14.51
N ALA A 77 -5.77 -0.81 -14.01
CA ALA A 77 -5.25 0.51 -13.66
C ALA A 77 -4.23 0.44 -12.51
N TYR A 78 -4.53 -0.30 -11.43
CA TYR A 78 -3.60 -0.48 -10.31
C TYR A 78 -2.35 -1.28 -10.71
N ALA A 79 -2.51 -2.35 -11.49
CA ALA A 79 -1.38 -3.11 -12.02
C ALA A 79 -0.47 -2.22 -12.89
N GLY A 80 -1.06 -1.38 -13.75
CA GLY A 80 -0.32 -0.39 -14.56
C GLY A 80 0.39 0.69 -13.73
N ALA A 81 -0.13 1.01 -12.54
CA ALA A 81 0.50 1.90 -11.58
C ALA A 81 1.57 1.21 -10.71
N GLY A 82 1.77 -0.10 -10.86
CA GLY A 82 2.83 -0.85 -10.20
C GLY A 82 2.40 -1.60 -8.94
N ALA A 83 1.12 -1.93 -8.79
CA ALA A 83 0.64 -2.88 -7.78
C ALA A 83 1.11 -4.31 -8.10
N ASP A 84 1.56 -5.01 -7.07
CA ASP A 84 1.93 -6.43 -7.12
C ASP A 84 0.77 -7.35 -6.73
N GLY A 85 -0.25 -6.79 -6.04
CA GLY A 85 -1.45 -7.47 -5.59
C GLY A 85 -2.56 -6.53 -5.18
#